data_AF-A0A5C9E7M3-F1
#
_entry.id   AF-A0A5C9E7M3-F1
#
_cell.length_a   1.000
_cell.length_b   1.000
_cell.length_c   1.000
_cell.angle_alpha   90.00
_cell.angle_beta   90.00
_cell.angle_gamma   90.00
#
_symmetry.space_group_name_H-M   'P 1'
#
loop_
_entity.id
_entity.type
_entity.pdbx_description
1 polymer ?
#
loop_
_entity_poly.entity_id
_entity_poly.type
_entity_poly.pdbx_seq_one_letter_code
_entity_poly.pdbx_strand_id
1 'polypeptide(L)'
;MTESEYQEFMVYELLNNGDRERLDLEESELQTILNPEQVFVIVKEELRRIYIWKGAKSPVRKRFISSRVASKLQDELVKEAAFHRCKIVSVDQGDEPEEFLKSFNLKSMEVKERLADMRYVRNIDKDPSTIKGRVVDSSEGAQEAAEQEYYSPALEELKHSGGSISTASSYRSPIRINTKEVIDKITNTELPEGYQRQNFIINQNLLGEISKVTNIFGEDIEEKIWEVVKPPQGVHDLHNYLIRIYFLKNQGLIQGIEILKPKNSAKKSKIQKTSLKLPNNSKPIQERILEVEPPENYKREHLIVGQKLYGTVSKKAEVFGEEQEIDEWNLIKKVPKEIISLEDYLFRVYFSEKENVIEAIEVLRKANGKTASSPLKEENPPKEKKRKELPKIPSNQG
;
A
#
# COMPACT_ATOMS: atom_id res chain seq x y z
N MET A 1 11.86 33.91 0.58
CA MET A 1 11.54 34.07 -0.86
C MET A 1 10.22 34.81 -0.94
N THR A 2 10.01 35.53 -2.03
CA THR A 2 9.13 36.70 -2.13
C THR A 2 7.65 36.37 -2.31
N GLU A 3 6.79 37.28 -1.86
CA GLU A 3 5.40 37.38 -2.29
C GLU A 3 5.35 37.52 -3.84
N SER A 4 4.29 37.01 -4.49
CA SER A 4 4.05 36.98 -5.96
C SER A 4 4.35 35.65 -6.71
N GLU A 5 3.85 34.50 -6.23
CA GLU A 5 3.67 33.29 -7.08
C GLU A 5 2.21 33.07 -7.54
N TYR A 6 1.24 33.71 -6.89
CA TYR A 6 -0.19 33.54 -7.19
C TYR A 6 -0.69 34.62 -8.16
N GLN A 7 -1.38 34.19 -9.21
CA GLN A 7 -2.04 35.04 -10.21
C GLN A 7 -3.57 35.01 -9.99
N GLU A 8 -4.28 36.02 -10.47
CA GLU A 8 -5.75 36.13 -10.36
C GLU A 8 -6.48 34.92 -10.98
N PHE A 9 -5.89 34.31 -12.00
CA PHE A 9 -6.32 33.08 -12.65
C PHE A 9 -5.18 32.05 -12.65
N MET A 10 -5.48 30.81 -12.29
CA MET A 10 -4.51 29.70 -12.28
C MET A 10 -5.18 28.39 -12.66
N VAL A 11 -4.54 27.63 -13.55
CA VAL A 11 -4.99 26.28 -13.92
C VAL A 11 -3.92 25.26 -13.57
N TYR A 12 -4.36 24.13 -13.03
CA TYR A 12 -3.52 22.98 -12.78
C TYR A 12 -4.09 21.74 -13.46
N GLU A 13 -3.29 21.06 -14.28
CA GLU A 13 -3.58 19.68 -14.68
C GLU A 13 -3.26 18.75 -13.51
N LEU A 14 -4.18 17.85 -13.16
CA LEU A 14 -3.89 16.79 -12.23
C LEU A 14 -3.14 15.66 -12.96
N LEU A 15 -2.03 15.18 -12.39
CA LEU A 15 -1.28 14.04 -12.93
C LEU A 15 -1.74 12.71 -12.29
N ASN A 16 -1.47 11.59 -12.97
CA ASN A 16 -1.96 10.26 -12.53
C ASN A 16 -1.30 9.74 -11.22
N ASN A 17 -0.17 10.33 -10.83
CA ASN A 17 0.48 10.14 -9.52
C ASN A 17 -0.28 10.81 -8.36
N GLY A 18 -1.07 11.86 -8.66
CA GLY A 18 -1.76 12.71 -7.68
C GLY A 18 -1.07 14.04 -7.38
N ASP A 19 0.00 14.36 -8.10
CA ASP A 19 0.62 15.68 -8.12
C ASP A 19 -0.10 16.59 -9.13
N ARG A 20 0.11 17.90 -9.04
CA ARG A 20 -0.53 18.90 -9.91
C ARG A 20 0.54 19.69 -10.67
N GLU A 21 0.36 19.86 -11.97
CA GLU A 21 1.24 20.67 -12.82
C GLU A 21 0.53 21.98 -13.13
N ARG A 22 1.17 23.13 -12.87
CA ARG A 22 0.63 24.43 -13.25
C ARG A 22 0.74 24.57 -14.76
N LEU A 23 -0.34 24.95 -15.41
CA LEU A 23 -0.33 25.33 -16.81
C LEU A 23 -0.35 26.87 -16.87
N ASP A 24 0.67 27.44 -17.51
CA ASP A 24 0.74 28.87 -17.78
C ASP A 24 -0.04 29.15 -19.08
N LEU A 25 -1.32 29.54 -18.94
CA LEU A 25 -2.25 29.80 -20.04
C LEU A 25 -3.22 30.94 -19.68
N GLU A 26 -3.68 31.66 -20.69
CA GLU A 26 -4.65 32.74 -20.53
C GLU A 26 -6.09 32.21 -20.43
N GLU A 27 -6.99 32.94 -19.74
CA GLU A 27 -8.37 32.47 -19.51
C GLU A 27 -9.13 32.11 -20.80
N SER A 28 -8.84 32.82 -21.89
CA SER A 28 -9.42 32.57 -23.22
C SER A 28 -9.00 31.24 -23.85
N GLU A 29 -7.89 30.63 -23.39
CA GLU A 29 -7.35 29.38 -23.91
C GLU A 29 -7.91 28.15 -23.18
N LEU A 30 -8.59 28.36 -22.05
CA LEU A 30 -9.13 27.29 -21.18
C LEU A 30 -9.98 26.28 -21.95
N GLN A 31 -10.87 26.74 -22.86
CA GLN A 31 -11.73 25.85 -23.66
C GLN A 31 -10.95 24.80 -24.47
N THR A 32 -9.73 25.14 -24.92
CA THR A 32 -8.90 24.30 -25.79
C THR A 32 -8.23 23.16 -25.04
N ILE A 33 -7.93 23.35 -23.75
CA ILE A 33 -7.21 22.37 -22.93
C ILE A 33 -8.13 21.36 -22.20
N LEU A 34 -9.44 21.61 -22.13
CA LEU A 34 -10.40 20.76 -21.40
C LEU A 34 -10.61 19.39 -22.08
N ASN A 35 -9.64 18.50 -21.88
CA ASN A 35 -9.64 17.15 -22.44
C ASN A 35 -10.55 16.20 -21.64
N PRO A 36 -11.50 15.46 -22.27
CA PRO A 36 -12.37 14.48 -21.61
C PRO A 36 -11.67 13.39 -20.78
N GLU A 37 -10.39 13.10 -21.01
CA GLU A 37 -9.60 12.10 -20.27
C GLU A 37 -8.89 12.69 -19.04
N GLN A 38 -8.95 14.01 -18.87
CA GLN A 38 -8.22 14.75 -17.86
C GLN A 38 -9.11 15.33 -16.75
N VAL A 39 -8.45 15.81 -15.68
CA VAL A 39 -9.08 16.50 -14.55
C VAL A 39 -8.26 17.74 -14.26
N PHE A 40 -8.91 18.90 -14.24
CA PHE A 40 -8.26 20.19 -14.02
C PHE A 40 -8.77 20.83 -12.73
N VAL A 41 -7.87 21.53 -12.05
CA VAL A 41 -8.20 22.41 -10.91
C VAL A 41 -7.98 23.84 -11.35
N ILE A 42 -9.06 24.62 -11.41
CA ILE A 42 -9.09 25.99 -11.93
C ILE A 42 -9.41 26.93 -10.78
N VAL A 43 -8.56 27.92 -10.54
CA VAL A 43 -8.74 28.96 -9.53
C VAL A 43 -9.00 30.29 -10.22
N LYS A 44 -10.03 31.02 -9.79
CA LYS A 44 -10.29 32.39 -10.21
C LYS A 44 -10.58 33.26 -8.99
N GLU A 45 -9.75 34.28 -8.77
CA GLU A 45 -9.77 35.14 -7.59
C GLU A 45 -11.09 35.90 -7.45
N GLU A 46 -11.53 36.57 -8.52
CA GLU A 46 -12.74 37.39 -8.57
C GLU A 46 -13.98 36.66 -8.03
N LEU A 47 -14.08 35.37 -8.35
CA LEU A 47 -15.21 34.51 -7.99
C LEU A 47 -15.04 33.87 -6.62
N ARG A 48 -13.83 33.90 -6.05
CA ARG A 48 -13.41 33.15 -4.85
C ARG A 48 -13.84 31.69 -4.92
N ARG A 49 -13.49 31.04 -6.04
CA ARG A 49 -13.85 29.64 -6.32
C ARG A 49 -12.66 28.86 -6.85
N ILE A 50 -12.60 27.60 -6.42
CA ILE A 50 -11.71 26.57 -6.93
C ILE A 50 -12.60 25.54 -7.61
N TYR A 51 -12.64 25.54 -8.93
CA TYR A 51 -13.39 24.57 -9.71
C TYR A 51 -12.55 23.31 -9.94
N ILE A 52 -13.18 22.15 -9.78
CA ILE A 52 -12.62 20.86 -10.18
C ILE A 52 -13.40 20.41 -11.40
N TRP A 53 -12.85 20.63 -12.59
CA TRP A 53 -13.46 20.16 -13.84
C TRP A 53 -13.01 18.73 -14.12
N LYS A 54 -13.97 17.84 -14.39
CA LYS A 54 -13.73 16.40 -14.57
C LYS A 54 -14.21 15.96 -15.95
N GLY A 55 -13.26 15.60 -16.81
CA GLY A 55 -13.57 15.04 -18.12
C GLY A 55 -14.31 13.71 -18.01
N ALA A 56 -15.25 13.45 -18.91
CA ALA A 56 -16.18 12.31 -18.84
C ALA A 56 -15.51 10.93 -18.96
N LYS A 57 -14.34 10.86 -19.63
CA LYS A 57 -13.51 9.66 -19.79
C LYS A 57 -12.35 9.60 -18.76
N SER A 58 -12.15 10.63 -17.94
CA SER A 58 -11.04 10.68 -17.00
C SER A 58 -11.12 9.60 -15.91
N PRO A 59 -10.00 8.98 -15.47
CA PRO A 59 -10.04 7.85 -14.55
C PRO A 59 -10.71 8.15 -13.20
N VAL A 60 -11.51 7.23 -12.66
CA VAL A 60 -12.21 7.38 -11.37
C VAL A 60 -11.26 7.80 -10.23
N ARG A 61 -10.10 7.15 -10.14
CA ARG A 61 -9.03 7.47 -9.17
C ARG A 61 -8.54 8.93 -9.29
N LYS A 62 -8.50 9.49 -10.50
CA LYS A 62 -8.07 10.86 -10.77
C LYS A 62 -9.09 11.87 -10.22
N ARG A 63 -10.38 11.64 -10.50
CA ARG A 63 -11.50 12.44 -9.96
C ARG A 63 -11.69 12.34 -8.45
N PHE A 64 -11.26 11.23 -7.84
CA PHE A 64 -11.31 11.09 -6.37
C PHE A 64 -10.16 11.86 -5.70
N ILE A 65 -8.96 11.81 -6.28
CA ILE A 65 -7.78 12.50 -5.75
C ILE A 65 -7.89 14.02 -5.92
N SER A 66 -8.53 14.52 -6.99
CA SER A 66 -8.68 15.96 -7.26
C SER A 66 -9.34 16.73 -6.12
N SER A 67 -10.32 16.16 -5.43
CA SER A 67 -10.94 16.78 -4.24
C SER A 67 -9.91 17.06 -3.14
N ARG A 68 -9.00 16.12 -2.88
CA ARG A 68 -7.93 16.29 -1.88
C ARG A 68 -6.87 17.29 -2.32
N VAL A 69 -6.58 17.35 -3.63
CA VAL A 69 -5.63 18.31 -4.20
C VAL A 69 -6.19 19.74 -4.14
N ALA A 70 -7.49 19.91 -4.42
CA ALA A 70 -8.18 21.19 -4.28
C ALA A 70 -8.24 21.66 -2.82
N SER A 71 -8.48 20.77 -1.85
CA SER A 71 -8.43 21.14 -0.41
C SER A 71 -7.04 21.59 0.03
N LYS A 72 -5.97 20.91 -0.39
CA LYS A 72 -4.60 21.37 -0.11
C LYS A 72 -4.32 22.74 -0.74
N LEU A 73 -4.72 22.95 -1.98
CA LEU A 73 -4.58 24.23 -2.67
C LEU A 73 -5.38 25.34 -1.95
N GLN A 74 -6.57 25.02 -1.43
CA GLN A 74 -7.35 25.93 -0.59
C GLN A 74 -6.60 26.29 0.69
N ASP A 75 -6.04 25.32 1.42
CA ASP A 75 -5.26 25.56 2.65
C ASP A 75 -3.99 26.39 2.40
N GLU A 76 -3.38 26.25 1.22
CA GLU A 76 -2.23 27.04 0.77
C GLU A 76 -2.65 28.49 0.46
N LEU A 77 -3.71 28.66 -0.33
CA LEU A 77 -4.24 29.96 -0.76
C LEU A 77 -4.93 30.75 0.37
N VAL A 78 -5.43 30.10 1.42
CA VAL A 78 -6.09 30.78 2.56
C VAL A 78 -5.16 31.75 3.31
N LYS A 79 -3.85 31.62 3.13
CA LYS A 79 -2.83 32.55 3.66
C LYS A 79 -2.85 33.91 2.97
N GLU A 80 -3.34 33.95 1.73
CA GLU A 80 -3.44 35.17 0.92
C GLU A 80 -4.80 35.85 1.12
N ALA A 81 -4.80 37.16 1.36
CA ALA A 81 -6.02 37.93 1.61
C ALA A 81 -7.04 37.87 0.45
N ALA A 82 -6.54 37.77 -0.78
CA ALA A 82 -7.29 37.50 -2.01
C ALA A 82 -8.21 36.27 -1.89
N PHE A 83 -7.64 35.14 -1.47
CA PHE A 83 -8.24 33.80 -1.58
C PHE A 83 -8.77 33.22 -0.26
N HIS A 84 -8.72 33.97 0.85
CA HIS A 84 -9.07 33.55 2.22
C HIS A 84 -10.49 32.95 2.45
N ARG A 85 -11.36 32.91 1.44
CA ARG A 85 -12.72 32.29 1.49
C ARG A 85 -13.08 31.48 0.24
N CYS A 86 -12.10 31.02 -0.52
CA CYS A 86 -12.36 30.26 -1.74
C CYS A 86 -13.23 29.02 -1.47
N LYS A 87 -14.27 28.79 -2.28
CA LYS A 87 -15.12 27.59 -2.20
C LYS A 87 -14.76 26.59 -3.29
N ILE A 88 -14.66 25.31 -2.94
CA ILE A 88 -14.44 24.23 -3.90
C ILE A 88 -15.76 23.84 -4.56
N VAL A 89 -15.79 23.78 -5.89
CA VAL A 89 -16.96 23.39 -6.70
C VAL A 89 -16.56 22.25 -7.63
N SER A 90 -17.28 21.13 -7.61
CA SER A 90 -17.12 20.09 -8.63
C SER A 90 -17.92 20.43 -9.87
N VAL A 91 -17.32 20.23 -11.04
CA VAL A 91 -17.93 20.39 -12.37
C VAL A 91 -17.64 19.11 -13.14
N ASP A 92 -18.69 18.39 -13.54
CA ASP A 92 -18.56 17.20 -14.38
C ASP A 92 -18.85 17.58 -15.84
N GLN A 93 -18.08 17.04 -16.79
CA GLN A 93 -18.25 17.36 -18.21
C GLN A 93 -19.66 17.05 -18.71
N GLY A 94 -20.29 17.99 -19.41
CA GLY A 94 -21.68 17.92 -19.88
C GLY A 94 -22.75 18.05 -18.78
N ASP A 95 -22.35 18.43 -17.57
CA ASP A 95 -23.20 18.87 -16.46
C ASP A 95 -22.61 20.17 -15.86
N GLU A 96 -22.11 21.06 -16.73
CA GLU A 96 -21.46 22.30 -16.31
C GLU A 96 -22.50 23.34 -15.82
N PRO A 97 -22.36 23.88 -14.60
CA PRO A 97 -23.25 24.94 -14.13
C PRO A 97 -23.19 26.19 -15.04
N GLU A 98 -24.33 26.84 -15.29
CA GLU A 98 -24.37 28.08 -16.08
C GLU A 98 -23.41 29.16 -15.55
N GLU A 99 -23.25 29.24 -14.22
CA GLU A 99 -22.30 30.15 -13.57
C GLU A 99 -20.87 29.88 -14.07
N PHE A 100 -20.44 28.62 -14.15
CA PHE A 100 -19.11 28.24 -14.65
C PHE A 100 -18.94 28.59 -16.13
N LEU A 101 -19.93 28.25 -16.97
CA LEU A 101 -19.86 28.54 -18.41
C LEU A 101 -19.80 30.04 -18.69
N LYS A 102 -20.62 30.84 -18.01
CA LYS A 102 -20.62 32.31 -18.13
C LYS A 102 -19.33 32.94 -17.59
N SER A 103 -18.81 32.44 -16.46
CA SER A 103 -17.61 32.97 -15.79
C SER A 103 -16.30 32.84 -16.58
N PHE A 104 -16.23 31.87 -17.50
CA PHE A 104 -15.06 31.56 -18.32
C PHE A 104 -15.34 31.66 -19.84
N ASN A 105 -16.51 32.20 -20.23
CA ASN A 105 -16.99 32.29 -21.62
C ASN A 105 -16.94 30.96 -22.41
N LEU A 106 -17.24 29.85 -21.73
CA LEU A 106 -17.16 28.49 -22.26
C LEU A 106 -18.49 28.03 -22.87
N LYS A 107 -18.42 27.04 -23.76
CA LYS A 107 -19.57 26.27 -24.25
C LYS A 107 -19.60 24.91 -23.56
N SER A 108 -20.79 24.45 -23.16
CA SER A 108 -20.96 23.11 -22.57
C SER A 108 -20.50 22.02 -23.53
N MET A 109 -19.87 20.97 -22.99
CA MET A 109 -19.23 19.92 -23.78
C MET A 109 -20.07 18.64 -23.76
N GLU A 110 -20.82 18.41 -24.84
CA GLU A 110 -21.68 17.23 -24.99
C GLU A 110 -20.91 15.91 -24.83
N VAL A 111 -21.38 15.04 -23.94
CA VAL A 111 -20.75 13.73 -23.67
C VAL A 111 -21.36 12.65 -24.56
N LYS A 112 -20.68 12.33 -25.65
CA LYS A 112 -21.11 11.29 -26.61
C LYS A 112 -21.00 9.86 -26.07
N GLU A 113 -20.08 9.61 -25.15
CA GLU A 113 -19.88 8.31 -24.50
C GLU A 113 -19.51 8.50 -23.03
N ARG A 114 -20.25 7.85 -22.12
CA ARG A 114 -19.86 7.67 -20.72
C ARG A 114 -19.38 6.22 -20.55
N LEU A 115 -18.17 6.03 -20.01
CA LEU A 115 -17.64 4.68 -19.70
C LEU A 115 -18.61 3.95 -18.75
N ALA A 116 -18.75 2.63 -18.87
CA ALA A 116 -19.75 1.87 -18.09
C ALA A 116 -19.58 1.99 -16.55
N ASP A 117 -18.34 2.24 -16.10
CA ASP A 117 -17.95 2.48 -14.69
C ASP A 117 -18.48 3.82 -14.13
N MET A 118 -19.21 4.61 -14.93
CA MET A 118 -19.78 5.91 -14.56
C MET A 118 -21.11 5.82 -13.77
N ARG A 119 -21.63 4.62 -13.50
CA ARG A 119 -22.89 4.44 -12.73
C ARG A 119 -22.66 4.55 -11.22
N TYR A 120 -22.27 5.73 -10.77
CA TYR A 120 -22.51 6.14 -9.37
C TYR A 120 -24.02 6.34 -9.20
N VAL A 121 -24.74 5.27 -8.83
CA VAL A 121 -26.11 5.40 -8.34
C VAL A 121 -26.03 6.17 -7.03
N ARG A 122 -26.41 7.46 -7.04
CA ARG A 122 -26.62 8.18 -5.78
C ARG A 122 -27.77 7.48 -5.06
N ASN A 123 -27.68 7.31 -3.74
CA ASN A 123 -28.77 6.68 -2.97
C ASN A 123 -30.12 7.41 -3.08
N ILE A 124 -30.12 8.63 -3.63
CA ILE A 124 -31.29 9.48 -3.89
C ILE A 124 -32.04 9.03 -5.16
N ASP A 125 -31.32 8.49 -6.15
CA ASP A 125 -31.88 8.08 -7.46
C ASP A 125 -32.36 6.61 -7.45
N LYS A 126 -32.35 5.97 -6.28
CA LYS A 126 -32.72 4.56 -6.11
C LYS A 126 -34.23 4.43 -5.92
N ASP A 127 -34.95 4.56 -7.04
CA ASP A 127 -36.40 4.39 -7.09
C ASP A 127 -36.79 3.01 -6.49
N PRO A 128 -37.55 2.96 -5.38
CA PRO A 128 -37.85 1.72 -4.67
C PRO A 128 -38.78 0.79 -5.46
N SER A 129 -39.33 1.23 -6.59
CA SER A 129 -40.27 0.46 -7.43
C SER A 129 -39.60 -0.57 -8.34
N THR A 130 -38.31 -0.46 -8.65
CA THR A 130 -37.68 -1.22 -9.75
C THR A 130 -37.12 -2.60 -9.35
N ILE A 131 -37.22 -3.01 -8.07
CA ILE A 131 -36.87 -4.39 -7.66
C ILE A 131 -38.07 -5.32 -7.86
N LYS A 132 -38.39 -5.58 -9.13
CA LYS A 132 -39.13 -6.78 -9.54
C LYS A 132 -38.36 -7.48 -10.64
N GLY A 133 -37.77 -8.62 -10.27
CA GLY A 133 -36.86 -9.36 -11.13
C GLY A 133 -37.53 -9.83 -12.42
N ARG A 134 -36.77 -9.80 -13.51
CA ARG A 134 -37.08 -10.54 -14.73
C ARG A 134 -35.81 -11.20 -15.22
N VAL A 135 -35.66 -12.47 -14.88
CA VAL A 135 -34.67 -13.37 -15.49
C VAL A 135 -35.11 -13.62 -16.93
N VAL A 136 -34.19 -13.46 -17.88
CA VAL A 136 -34.33 -13.98 -19.25
C VAL A 136 -32.97 -14.54 -19.65
N ASP A 137 -32.89 -15.87 -19.73
CA ASP A 137 -31.78 -16.56 -20.39
C ASP A 137 -31.79 -16.26 -21.89
N SER A 138 -30.62 -16.08 -22.51
CA SER A 138 -30.16 -16.90 -23.66
C SER A 138 -28.80 -16.42 -24.22
N SER A 139 -27.81 -17.31 -24.09
CA SER A 139 -26.82 -17.74 -25.09
C SER A 139 -26.22 -16.79 -26.17
N GLU A 140 -24.88 -16.91 -26.26
CA GLU A 140 -24.03 -16.89 -27.48
C GLU A 140 -23.61 -15.56 -28.14
N GLY A 141 -22.29 -15.44 -28.35
CA GLY A 141 -21.71 -14.62 -29.43
C GLY A 141 -20.41 -13.89 -29.11
N ALA A 142 -19.31 -14.31 -29.76
CA ALA A 142 -18.05 -13.57 -29.97
C ALA A 142 -17.17 -13.21 -28.74
N GLN A 143 -15.84 -13.16 -28.82
CA GLN A 143 -14.85 -13.89 -29.64
C GLN A 143 -13.47 -13.63 -29.00
N GLU A 144 -12.56 -14.60 -29.04
CA GLU A 144 -11.18 -14.37 -28.56
C GLU A 144 -10.46 -13.36 -29.47
N ALA A 145 -9.88 -12.32 -28.88
CA ALA A 145 -8.94 -11.41 -29.55
C ALA A 145 -7.62 -11.42 -28.77
N ALA A 146 -6.55 -11.88 -29.42
CA ALA A 146 -5.29 -12.22 -28.76
C ALA A 146 -4.59 -11.01 -28.12
N GLU A 147 -4.01 -11.23 -26.94
CA GLU A 147 -3.03 -10.33 -26.34
C GLU A 147 -1.78 -10.26 -27.23
N GLN A 148 -1.63 -9.16 -27.98
CA GLN A 148 -0.33 -8.73 -28.47
C GLN A 148 0.24 -7.71 -27.48
N GLU A 149 1.23 -8.13 -26.70
CA GLU A 149 2.01 -7.24 -25.83
C GLU A 149 2.71 -6.17 -26.70
N TYR A 150 2.16 -4.96 -26.72
CA TYR A 150 2.75 -3.82 -27.44
C TYR A 150 4.00 -3.31 -26.71
N TYR A 151 5.14 -3.95 -27.00
CA TYR A 151 6.44 -3.55 -26.48
C TYR A 151 6.93 -2.29 -27.20
N SER A 152 6.89 -1.15 -26.51
CA SER A 152 7.28 0.15 -27.09
C SER A 152 8.82 0.31 -27.19
N PRO A 153 9.40 0.66 -28.36
CA PRO A 153 10.86 0.73 -28.56
C PRO A 153 11.64 1.75 -27.71
N ALA A 154 10.97 2.67 -27.00
CA ALA A 154 11.58 3.75 -26.22
C ALA A 154 12.48 3.29 -25.06
N LEU A 155 12.59 1.98 -24.81
CA LEU A 155 13.44 1.38 -23.78
C LEU A 155 14.87 1.04 -24.24
N GLU A 156 15.18 1.14 -25.54
CA GLU A 156 16.52 0.88 -26.08
C GLU A 156 17.41 2.14 -26.16
N GLU A 157 16.84 3.31 -26.41
CA GLU A 157 17.63 4.55 -26.63
C GLU A 157 18.34 5.07 -25.36
N LEU A 158 17.84 4.75 -24.16
CA LEU A 158 18.43 5.16 -22.89
C LEU A 158 19.74 4.42 -22.50
N LYS A 159 20.23 3.49 -23.34
CA LYS A 159 21.51 2.78 -23.09
C LYS A 159 22.74 3.43 -23.72
N HIS A 160 22.60 4.41 -24.61
CA HIS A 160 23.70 4.84 -25.49
C HIS A 160 24.36 6.21 -25.18
N SER A 161 23.86 7.00 -24.22
CA SER A 161 24.47 8.28 -23.83
C SER A 161 25.02 8.27 -22.39
N GLY A 162 26.27 7.83 -22.23
CA GLY A 162 26.97 7.80 -20.94
C GLY A 162 27.61 9.15 -20.55
N GLY A 163 27.44 9.58 -19.29
CA GLY A 163 28.13 10.73 -18.70
C GLY A 163 27.70 11.03 -17.25
N SER A 164 28.65 11.23 -16.33
CA SER A 164 28.45 11.37 -14.87
C SER A 164 28.96 12.76 -14.35
N ILE A 165 28.88 13.20 -13.08
CA ILE A 165 28.63 12.63 -11.73
C ILE A 165 28.30 13.81 -10.76
N SER A 166 27.66 13.74 -9.58
CA SER A 166 26.51 12.96 -9.06
C SER A 166 26.07 13.46 -7.66
N THR A 167 24.78 13.74 -7.39
CA THR A 167 24.19 13.77 -6.02
C THR A 167 22.67 13.60 -6.07
N ALA A 168 22.19 12.35 -5.93
CA ALA A 168 20.76 12.03 -6.05
C ALA A 168 20.12 11.68 -4.69
N SER A 169 19.36 12.62 -4.11
CA SER A 169 18.35 12.30 -3.10
C SER A 169 17.02 11.97 -3.80
N SER A 170 16.83 10.70 -4.19
CA SER A 170 15.60 10.32 -4.89
C SER A 170 14.38 10.44 -3.97
N TYR A 171 13.53 11.43 -4.23
CA TYR A 171 12.16 11.48 -3.70
C TYR A 171 11.33 10.37 -4.35
N ARG A 172 11.48 9.12 -3.85
CA ARG A 172 10.56 8.04 -4.20
C ARG A 172 9.21 8.33 -3.57
N SER A 173 8.19 8.50 -4.41
CA SER A 173 6.79 8.50 -3.98
C SER A 173 6.50 7.25 -3.14
N PRO A 174 5.63 7.33 -2.10
CA PRO A 174 5.34 6.17 -1.25
C PRO A 174 4.76 5.03 -2.09
N ILE A 175 5.43 3.88 -2.04
CA ILE A 175 5.03 2.70 -2.80
C ILE A 175 3.65 2.24 -2.33
N ARG A 176 2.68 2.31 -3.24
CA ARG A 176 1.31 1.87 -2.99
C ARG A 176 1.26 0.35 -3.14
N ILE A 177 1.24 -0.36 -2.03
CA ILE A 177 1.02 -1.81 -2.00
C ILE A 177 -0.45 -2.08 -2.32
N ASN A 178 -0.73 -2.88 -3.35
CA ASN A 178 -2.08 -3.37 -3.61
C ASN A 178 -2.45 -4.43 -2.55
N THR A 179 -3.40 -4.12 -1.68
CA THR A 179 -3.82 -5.01 -0.61
C THR A 179 -4.35 -6.35 -1.14
N LYS A 180 -5.06 -6.37 -2.28
CA LYS A 180 -5.62 -7.61 -2.83
C LYS A 180 -4.51 -8.55 -3.32
N GLU A 181 -3.58 -8.05 -4.14
CA GLU A 181 -2.43 -8.83 -4.61
C GLU A 181 -1.59 -9.41 -3.46
N VAL A 182 -1.45 -8.67 -2.35
CA VAL A 182 -0.73 -9.19 -1.17
C VAL A 182 -1.53 -10.23 -0.41
N ILE A 183 -2.86 -10.08 -0.28
CA ILE A 183 -3.73 -11.14 0.26
C ILE A 183 -3.58 -12.39 -0.60
N ASP A 184 -3.76 -12.29 -1.92
CA ASP A 184 -3.70 -13.41 -2.87
C ASP A 184 -2.32 -14.10 -2.84
N LYS A 185 -1.23 -13.32 -2.75
CA LYS A 185 0.13 -13.85 -2.57
C LYS A 185 0.30 -14.62 -1.25
N ILE A 186 -0.22 -14.08 -0.15
CA ILE A 186 -0.12 -14.72 1.16
C ILE A 186 -0.99 -15.98 1.19
N THR A 187 -2.23 -15.94 0.71
CA THR A 187 -3.17 -17.07 0.75
C THR A 187 -2.70 -18.25 -0.11
N ASN A 188 -2.12 -17.96 -1.29
CA ASN A 188 -1.50 -18.94 -2.18
C ASN A 188 -0.15 -19.48 -1.68
N THR A 189 0.48 -18.86 -0.67
CA THR A 189 1.67 -19.42 -0.03
C THR A 189 1.26 -20.60 0.86
N GLU A 190 1.98 -21.73 0.79
CA GLU A 190 1.71 -22.89 1.63
C GLU A 190 1.85 -22.58 3.14
N LEU A 191 0.90 -23.08 3.93
CA LEU A 191 0.95 -22.95 5.38
C LEU A 191 2.01 -23.89 5.97
N PRO A 192 2.81 -23.44 6.96
CA PRO A 192 3.70 -24.34 7.66
C PRO A 192 2.88 -25.38 8.46
N GLU A 193 3.44 -26.58 8.58
CA GLU A 193 2.76 -27.69 9.25
C GLU A 193 2.34 -27.33 10.68
N GLY A 194 1.15 -27.77 11.10
CA GLY A 194 0.64 -27.47 12.44
C GLY A 194 0.14 -26.03 12.65
N TYR A 195 0.26 -25.12 11.68
CA TYR A 195 -0.21 -23.73 11.77
C TYR A 195 -1.50 -23.46 10.98
N GLN A 196 -2.18 -22.37 11.33
CA GLN A 196 -3.34 -21.80 10.64
C GLN A 196 -3.27 -20.27 10.67
N ARG A 197 -3.88 -19.62 9.67
CA ARG A 197 -3.97 -18.16 9.59
C ARG A 197 -4.80 -17.60 10.74
N GLN A 198 -4.41 -16.44 11.25
CA GLN A 198 -5.23 -15.68 12.19
C GLN A 198 -5.48 -14.26 11.69
N ASN A 199 -4.43 -13.53 11.32
CA ASN A 199 -4.52 -12.14 10.88
C ASN A 199 -3.45 -11.82 9.83
N PHE A 200 -3.72 -10.83 8.98
CA PHE A 200 -2.70 -10.18 8.17
C PHE A 200 -2.52 -8.73 8.62
N ILE A 201 -1.34 -8.17 8.40
CA ILE A 201 -1.08 -6.74 8.54
C ILE A 201 -0.59 -6.22 7.20
N ILE A 202 -1.37 -5.34 6.55
CA ILE A 202 -1.08 -4.80 5.22
C ILE A 202 -1.41 -3.31 5.23
N ASN A 203 -0.49 -2.46 4.76
CA ASN A 203 -0.65 -1.00 4.78
C ASN A 203 -1.02 -0.44 6.18
N GLN A 204 -0.45 -1.01 7.26
CA GLN A 204 -0.74 -0.72 8.68
C GLN A 204 -2.14 -1.13 9.18
N ASN A 205 -3.00 -1.65 8.33
CA ASN A 205 -4.32 -2.17 8.72
C ASN A 205 -4.19 -3.60 9.23
N LEU A 206 -4.95 -3.94 10.27
CA LEU A 206 -5.15 -5.32 10.71
C LEU A 206 -6.30 -5.93 9.91
N LEU A 207 -6.07 -7.08 9.27
CA LEU A 207 -7.10 -7.83 8.56
C LEU A 207 -7.41 -9.14 9.30
N GLY A 208 -8.67 -9.56 9.24
CA GLY A 208 -9.15 -10.84 9.80
C GLY A 208 -9.99 -11.61 8.79
N GLU A 209 -10.04 -12.94 8.95
CA GLU A 209 -10.94 -13.81 8.20
C GLU A 209 -12.37 -13.58 8.69
N ILE A 210 -13.28 -13.28 7.77
CA ILE A 210 -14.72 -13.13 8.02
C ILE A 210 -15.46 -14.12 7.12
N SER A 211 -16.29 -14.96 7.74
CA SER A 211 -17.25 -15.81 7.04
C SER A 211 -18.52 -15.02 6.73
N LYS A 212 -18.81 -14.79 5.45
CA LYS A 212 -20.09 -14.27 4.98
C LYS A 212 -20.96 -15.46 4.54
N VAL A 213 -22.02 -15.73 5.31
CA VAL A 213 -23.03 -16.70 4.92
C VAL A 213 -24.12 -15.99 4.12
N THR A 214 -24.35 -16.45 2.89
CA THR A 214 -25.42 -15.95 2.01
C THR A 214 -26.34 -17.10 1.67
N ASN A 215 -27.63 -16.97 2.00
CA ASN A 215 -28.63 -17.96 1.60
C ASN A 215 -29.00 -17.74 0.12
N ILE A 216 -28.75 -18.73 -0.72
CA ILE A 216 -29.09 -18.72 -2.15
C ILE A 216 -29.98 -19.94 -2.41
N PHE A 217 -31.23 -19.70 -2.80
CA PHE A 217 -32.27 -20.72 -3.03
C PHE A 217 -32.56 -21.66 -1.83
N GLY A 218 -32.31 -21.22 -0.60
CA GLY A 218 -32.48 -22.04 0.61
C GLY A 218 -31.19 -22.74 1.07
N GLU A 219 -30.13 -22.72 0.26
CA GLU A 219 -28.81 -23.24 0.63
C GLU A 219 -27.92 -22.11 1.20
N ASP A 220 -27.33 -22.34 2.37
CA ASP A 220 -26.40 -21.40 2.99
C ASP A 220 -24.99 -21.58 2.40
N ILE A 221 -24.53 -20.59 1.64
CA ILE A 221 -23.19 -20.56 1.06
C ILE A 221 -22.27 -19.72 1.95
N GLU A 222 -21.23 -20.32 2.53
CA GLU A 222 -20.21 -19.64 3.32
C GLU A 222 -19.03 -19.20 2.44
N GLU A 223 -18.87 -17.89 2.24
CA GLU A 223 -17.67 -17.31 1.63
C GLU A 223 -16.71 -16.79 2.71
N LYS A 224 -15.43 -17.14 2.61
CA LYS A 224 -14.37 -16.66 3.52
C LYS A 224 -13.55 -15.57 2.86
N ILE A 225 -13.56 -14.39 3.46
CA ILE A 225 -12.86 -13.21 2.93
C ILE A 225 -11.98 -12.55 4.00
N TRP A 226 -11.01 -11.74 3.56
CA TRP A 226 -10.13 -10.97 4.44
C TRP A 226 -10.47 -9.49 4.38
N GLU A 227 -11.11 -8.98 5.44
CA GLU A 227 -11.47 -7.56 5.57
C GLU A 227 -10.70 -6.89 6.71
N VAL A 228 -10.65 -5.55 6.70
CA VAL A 228 -10.05 -4.76 7.77
C VAL A 228 -10.90 -4.88 9.04
N VAL A 229 -10.28 -5.31 10.13
CA VAL A 229 -10.92 -5.45 11.44
C VAL A 229 -10.40 -4.39 12.40
N LYS A 230 -11.24 -3.95 13.33
CA LYS A 230 -10.83 -2.96 14.34
C LYS A 230 -9.76 -3.56 15.27
N PRO A 231 -8.56 -2.96 15.36
CA PRO A 231 -7.53 -3.46 16.26
C PRO A 231 -7.89 -3.24 17.75
N PRO A 232 -7.30 -4.02 18.67
CA PRO A 232 -7.39 -3.74 20.09
C PRO A 232 -6.58 -2.48 20.45
N GLN A 233 -6.99 -1.75 21.49
CA GLN A 233 -6.34 -0.49 21.88
C GLN A 233 -5.10 -0.70 22.76
N GLY A 234 -4.09 0.14 22.56
CA GLY A 234 -2.84 0.17 23.33
C GLY A 234 -1.74 -0.73 22.75
N VAL A 235 -0.92 -1.29 23.63
CA VAL A 235 0.26 -2.10 23.25
C VAL A 235 0.07 -3.54 23.70
N HIS A 236 0.26 -4.52 22.81
CA HIS A 236 -0.02 -5.94 23.06
C HIS A 236 1.15 -6.85 22.70
N ASP A 237 1.43 -7.79 23.59
CA ASP A 237 2.46 -8.81 23.45
C ASP A 237 1.86 -10.12 22.91
N LEU A 238 2.29 -10.54 21.72
CA LEU A 238 1.90 -11.77 21.03
C LEU A 238 2.89 -12.89 21.35
N HIS A 239 2.41 -13.90 22.09
CA HIS A 239 3.19 -15.06 22.54
C HIS A 239 2.82 -16.33 21.77
N ASN A 240 3.83 -17.15 21.45
CA ASN A 240 3.69 -18.42 20.73
C ASN A 240 2.98 -18.28 19.37
N TYR A 241 3.35 -17.27 18.61
CA TYR A 241 2.94 -17.03 17.23
C TYR A 241 4.09 -17.30 16.29
N LEU A 242 3.80 -17.85 15.10
CA LEU A 242 4.73 -17.82 13.98
C LEU A 242 4.35 -16.64 13.10
N ILE A 243 5.30 -15.77 12.78
CA ILE A 243 5.08 -14.61 11.93
C ILE A 243 5.91 -14.73 10.67
N ARG A 244 5.29 -14.54 9.51
CA ARG A 244 5.96 -14.43 8.21
C ARG A 244 5.91 -12.98 7.74
N ILE A 245 7.08 -12.40 7.50
CA ILE A 245 7.21 -11.04 6.95
C ILE A 245 7.53 -11.16 5.46
N TYR A 246 6.68 -10.57 4.62
CA TYR A 246 6.81 -10.56 3.16
C TYR A 246 7.41 -9.23 2.70
N PHE A 247 8.48 -9.27 1.92
CA PHE A 247 9.23 -8.10 1.48
C PHE A 247 9.11 -7.85 -0.03
N LEU A 248 9.14 -6.58 -0.42
CA LEU A 248 9.37 -6.15 -1.80
C LEU A 248 10.80 -6.53 -2.20
N LYS A 249 10.91 -7.40 -3.22
CA LYS A 249 12.19 -7.80 -3.81
C LYS A 249 13.07 -6.57 -4.07
N ASN A 250 14.31 -6.63 -3.63
CA ASN A 250 15.35 -5.62 -3.86
C ASN A 250 15.06 -4.21 -3.27
N GLN A 251 14.09 -4.06 -2.37
CA GLN A 251 13.76 -2.75 -1.78
C GLN A 251 13.82 -2.71 -0.24
N GLY A 252 13.82 -3.86 0.45
CA GLY A 252 13.85 -3.92 1.92
C GLY A 252 12.57 -3.44 2.61
N LEU A 253 11.53 -3.16 1.83
CA LEU A 253 10.22 -2.70 2.29
C LEU A 253 9.28 -3.89 2.50
N ILE A 254 8.41 -3.81 3.50
CA ILE A 254 7.46 -4.85 3.87
C ILE A 254 6.16 -4.69 3.06
N GLN A 255 5.78 -5.74 2.33
CA GLN A 255 4.48 -5.86 1.63
C GLN A 255 3.34 -6.16 2.61
N GLY A 256 3.59 -7.10 3.52
CA GLY A 256 2.61 -7.59 4.46
C GLY A 256 3.23 -8.52 5.49
N ILE A 257 2.49 -8.75 6.56
CA ILE A 257 2.89 -9.63 7.67
C ILE A 257 1.74 -10.61 7.92
N GLU A 258 2.05 -11.89 7.85
CA GLU A 258 1.12 -12.98 8.14
C GLU A 258 1.32 -13.45 9.58
N ILE A 259 0.25 -13.43 10.39
CA ILE A 259 0.24 -13.90 11.77
C ILE A 259 -0.42 -15.27 11.80
N LEU A 260 0.36 -16.29 12.14
CA LEU A 260 -0.06 -17.69 12.20
C LEU A 260 -0.16 -18.17 13.65
N LYS A 261 -1.33 -18.70 14.02
CA LYS A 261 -1.54 -19.39 15.30
C LYS A 261 -1.33 -20.90 15.10
N PRO A 262 -0.75 -21.63 16.07
CA PRO A 262 -0.71 -23.08 16.01
C PRO A 262 -2.13 -23.67 16.09
N LYS A 263 -2.34 -24.81 15.44
CA LYS A 263 -3.59 -25.58 15.48
C LYS A 263 -3.69 -26.39 16.78
N ASN A 264 -2.67 -27.22 17.04
CA ASN A 264 -2.66 -28.23 18.11
C ASN A 264 -1.33 -28.21 18.92
N SER A 265 -0.94 -27.05 19.47
CA SER A 265 0.27 -26.94 20.30
C SER A 265 0.00 -27.12 21.79
N ALA A 266 0.98 -27.69 22.51
CA ALA A 266 0.98 -27.70 23.97
C ALA A 266 1.09 -26.28 24.57
N LYS A 267 1.76 -25.36 23.86
CA LYS A 267 1.82 -23.94 24.18
C LYS A 267 0.80 -23.17 23.32
N LYS A 268 -0.39 -22.89 23.86
CA LYS A 268 -1.40 -22.05 23.18
C LYS A 268 -0.84 -20.65 22.89
N SER A 269 -1.22 -20.08 21.75
CA SER A 269 -0.94 -18.69 21.42
C SER A 269 -1.73 -17.75 22.33
N LYS A 270 -1.12 -16.65 22.76
CA LYS A 270 -1.73 -15.69 23.70
C LYS A 270 -1.41 -14.26 23.28
N ILE A 271 -2.45 -13.43 23.19
CA ILE A 271 -2.33 -11.98 23.06
C ILE A 271 -2.52 -11.39 24.47
N GLN A 272 -1.61 -10.53 24.91
CA GLN A 272 -1.67 -9.92 26.24
C GLN A 272 -1.49 -8.40 26.13
N LYS A 273 -2.49 -7.63 26.56
CA LYS A 273 -2.35 -6.18 26.72
C LYS A 273 -1.29 -5.88 27.77
N THR A 274 -0.38 -4.98 27.44
CA THR A 274 0.67 -4.49 28.34
C THR A 274 0.20 -3.24 29.08
N SER A 275 0.83 -2.95 30.22
CA SER A 275 0.68 -1.68 30.95
C SER A 275 1.60 -0.57 30.41
N LEU A 276 2.25 -0.80 29.27
CA LEU A 276 3.26 0.07 28.71
C LEU A 276 2.69 1.45 28.35
N LYS A 277 3.37 2.52 28.78
CA LYS A 277 3.09 3.89 28.35
C LYS A 277 4.27 4.38 27.54
N LEU A 278 4.01 4.77 26.28
CA LEU A 278 5.04 5.40 25.45
C LEU A 278 5.35 6.81 25.97
N PRO A 279 6.61 7.26 25.87
CA PRO A 279 7.01 8.63 26.17
C PRO A 279 6.42 9.64 25.16
N ASN A 280 6.78 10.93 25.37
CA ASN A 280 6.15 12.10 24.75
C ASN A 280 5.87 11.96 23.24
N ASN A 281 4.68 12.37 22.82
CA ASN A 281 4.16 12.22 21.46
C ASN A 281 4.78 13.20 20.44
N SER A 282 5.78 14.00 20.84
CA SER A 282 6.51 14.93 19.97
C SER A 282 7.61 14.26 19.14
N LYS A 283 8.10 13.09 19.56
CA LYS A 283 9.11 12.31 18.83
C LYS A 283 8.47 11.31 17.86
N PRO A 284 9.16 10.91 16.78
CA PRO A 284 8.78 9.77 15.96
C PRO A 284 8.56 8.49 16.79
N ILE A 285 7.62 7.64 16.35
CA ILE A 285 7.26 6.42 17.08
C ILE A 285 8.46 5.48 17.31
N GLN A 286 9.41 5.39 16.36
CA GLN A 286 10.60 4.56 16.57
C GLN A 286 11.47 5.02 17.75
N GLU A 287 11.69 6.32 17.92
CA GLU A 287 12.50 6.84 19.04
C GLU A 287 11.80 6.58 20.37
N ARG A 288 10.49 6.78 20.42
CA ARG A 288 9.66 6.54 21.62
C ARG A 288 9.64 5.08 22.04
N ILE A 289 9.77 4.15 21.10
CA ILE A 289 9.89 2.70 21.38
C ILE A 289 11.31 2.35 21.82
N LEU A 290 12.34 2.99 21.24
CA LEU A 290 13.73 2.73 21.62
C LEU A 290 14.07 3.26 23.04
N GLU A 291 13.40 4.31 23.50
CA GLU A 291 13.43 4.80 24.90
C GLU A 291 12.81 3.84 25.92
N VAL A 292 12.05 2.84 25.47
CA VAL A 292 11.43 1.83 26.33
C VAL A 292 12.34 0.60 26.43
N GLU A 293 12.51 0.06 27.62
CA GLU A 293 13.25 -1.19 27.80
C GLU A 293 12.46 -2.42 27.27
N PRO A 294 13.16 -3.41 26.66
CA PRO A 294 12.55 -4.69 26.31
C PRO A 294 12.12 -5.44 27.60
N PRO A 295 11.12 -6.34 27.53
CA PRO A 295 10.73 -7.12 28.69
C PRO A 295 11.86 -8.05 29.16
N GLU A 296 11.84 -8.39 30.45
CA GLU A 296 12.91 -9.18 31.09
C GLU A 296 13.23 -10.46 30.32
N ASN A 297 14.52 -10.76 30.15
CA ASN A 297 15.05 -11.88 29.36
C ASN A 297 14.81 -11.80 27.84
N TYR A 298 14.41 -10.65 27.28
CA TYR A 298 14.36 -10.41 25.83
C TYR A 298 15.33 -9.31 25.38
N LYS A 299 15.90 -9.49 24.18
CA LYS A 299 16.64 -8.48 23.43
C LYS A 299 15.81 -8.06 22.21
N ARG A 300 15.76 -6.75 21.96
CA ARG A 300 15.21 -6.16 20.74
C ARG A 300 16.13 -6.45 19.55
N GLU A 301 15.64 -7.16 18.53
CA GLU A 301 16.39 -7.43 17.30
C GLU A 301 15.96 -6.49 16.17
N HIS A 302 14.65 -6.31 15.98
CA HIS A 302 14.11 -5.47 14.91
C HIS A 302 12.92 -4.63 15.37
N LEU A 303 12.65 -3.57 14.62
CA LEU A 303 11.50 -2.70 14.77
C LEU A 303 10.90 -2.42 13.40
N ILE A 304 9.60 -2.59 13.25
CA ILE A 304 8.85 -2.34 12.01
C ILE A 304 7.98 -1.11 12.24
N VAL A 305 8.06 -0.13 11.34
CA VAL A 305 7.20 1.07 11.33
C VAL A 305 6.69 1.29 9.92
N GLY A 306 5.38 1.17 9.72
CA GLY A 306 4.77 1.14 8.39
C GLY A 306 5.36 0.01 7.53
N GLN A 307 5.89 0.37 6.36
CA GLN A 307 6.57 -0.57 5.44
C GLN A 307 8.08 -0.73 5.73
N LYS A 308 8.63 -0.07 6.75
CA LYS A 308 10.09 0.02 6.98
C LYS A 308 10.54 -0.93 8.09
N LEU A 309 11.60 -1.69 7.84
CA LEU A 309 12.29 -2.51 8.83
C LEU A 309 13.55 -1.79 9.35
N TYR A 310 13.69 -1.69 10.67
CA TYR A 310 14.85 -1.16 11.35
C TYR A 310 15.53 -2.26 12.18
N GLY A 311 16.83 -2.13 12.39
CA GLY A 311 17.62 -3.00 13.27
C GLY A 311 18.92 -2.32 13.69
N THR A 312 19.61 -2.89 14.67
CA THR A 312 20.96 -2.46 15.05
C THR A 312 21.94 -2.73 13.91
N VAL A 313 22.75 -1.73 13.58
CA VAL A 313 23.89 -1.83 12.68
C VAL A 313 25.13 -1.39 13.45
N SER A 314 26.02 -2.34 13.71
CA SER A 314 27.30 -2.11 14.36
C SER A 314 28.29 -1.51 13.37
N LYS A 315 28.76 -0.30 13.65
CA LYS A 315 29.83 0.37 12.89
C LYS A 315 31.13 0.22 13.65
N LYS A 316 32.13 -0.43 13.03
CA LYS A 316 33.50 -0.40 13.53
C LYS A 316 34.23 0.81 12.97
N ALA A 317 34.84 1.59 13.85
CA ALA A 317 35.67 2.74 13.50
C ALA A 317 36.97 2.67 14.30
N GLU A 318 38.11 2.74 13.61
CA GLU A 318 39.41 2.86 14.25
C GLU A 318 39.64 4.33 14.64
N VAL A 319 39.82 4.59 15.94
CA VAL A 319 40.01 5.93 16.49
C VAL A 319 41.29 5.92 17.32
N PHE A 320 42.32 6.64 16.84
CA PHE A 320 43.67 6.64 17.42
C PHE A 320 44.34 5.26 17.56
N GLY A 321 44.01 4.29 16.70
CA GLY A 321 44.54 2.93 16.74
C GLY A 321 43.74 1.96 17.62
N GLU A 322 42.64 2.41 18.24
CA GLU A 322 41.69 1.56 18.96
C GLU A 322 40.45 1.30 18.08
N GLU A 323 40.06 0.03 17.89
CA GLU A 323 38.76 -0.30 17.30
C GLU A 323 37.63 0.05 18.28
N GLN A 324 36.77 1.00 17.90
CA GLN A 324 35.52 1.30 18.58
C GLN A 324 34.34 0.73 17.78
N GLU A 325 33.41 0.08 18.47
CA GLU A 325 32.19 -0.47 17.87
C GLU A 325 30.97 0.34 18.35
N ILE A 326 30.29 0.99 17.41
CA ILE A 326 29.14 1.87 17.66
C ILE A 326 27.88 1.21 17.11
N ASP A 327 26.97 0.81 17.99
CA ASP A 327 25.67 0.23 17.65
C ASP A 327 24.62 1.34 17.40
N GLU A 328 24.12 1.45 16.16
CA GLU A 328 23.07 2.40 15.81
C GLU A 328 21.83 1.71 15.22
N TRP A 329 20.64 2.17 15.60
CA TRP A 329 19.38 1.74 14.98
C TRP A 329 19.18 2.39 13.61
N ASN A 330 19.24 1.60 12.55
CA ASN A 330 19.21 2.07 11.17
C ASN A 330 18.19 1.32 10.30
N LEU A 331 17.78 1.96 9.18
CA LEU A 331 16.86 1.36 8.19
C LEU A 331 17.56 0.22 7.42
N ILE A 332 17.00 -0.97 7.49
CA ILE A 332 17.48 -2.15 6.76
C ILE A 332 17.02 -2.06 5.30
N LYS A 333 17.95 -1.69 4.40
CA LYS A 333 17.69 -1.51 2.96
C LYS A 333 17.75 -2.81 2.14
N LYS A 334 18.36 -3.86 2.68
CA LYS A 334 18.55 -5.17 2.02
C LYS A 334 18.15 -6.26 2.98
N VAL A 335 17.36 -7.22 2.49
CA VAL A 335 16.91 -8.39 3.25
C VAL A 335 17.35 -9.67 2.52
N PRO A 336 17.72 -10.75 3.24
CA PRO A 336 18.30 -11.95 2.63
C PRO A 336 17.27 -12.83 1.90
N LYS A 337 15.98 -12.66 2.21
CA LYS A 337 14.86 -13.43 1.65
C LYS A 337 13.65 -12.55 1.42
N GLU A 338 12.83 -12.94 0.45
CA GLU A 338 11.51 -12.33 0.19
C GLU A 338 10.50 -12.63 1.30
N ILE A 339 10.58 -13.81 1.91
CA ILE A 339 9.76 -14.22 3.05
C ILE A 339 10.69 -14.59 4.20
N ILE A 340 10.49 -14.00 5.36
CA ILE A 340 11.20 -14.35 6.61
C ILE A 340 10.17 -14.89 7.61
N SER A 341 10.27 -16.18 7.91
CA SER A 341 9.53 -16.83 9.01
C SER A 341 10.27 -16.63 10.32
N LEU A 342 9.54 -16.20 11.35
CA LEU A 342 10.03 -15.97 12.70
C LEU A 342 9.17 -16.78 13.69
N GLU A 343 9.80 -17.74 14.36
CA GLU A 343 9.23 -18.62 15.38
C GLU A 343 10.03 -18.49 16.69
N ASP A 344 9.39 -18.74 17.84
CA ASP A 344 9.95 -18.49 19.19
C ASP A 344 10.36 -17.03 19.50
N TYR A 345 9.85 -16.07 18.73
CA TYR A 345 9.94 -14.64 19.01
C TYR A 345 8.75 -14.15 19.84
N LEU A 346 8.98 -13.10 20.62
CA LEU A 346 7.93 -12.26 21.19
C LEU A 346 7.72 -11.07 20.25
N PHE A 347 6.46 -10.77 19.92
CA PHE A 347 6.12 -9.60 19.10
C PHE A 347 5.29 -8.64 19.92
N ARG A 348 5.75 -7.39 20.04
CA ARG A 348 4.99 -6.33 20.70
C ARG A 348 4.42 -5.39 19.65
N VAL A 349 3.10 -5.34 19.57
CA VAL A 349 2.36 -4.57 18.56
C VAL A 349 1.78 -3.31 19.21
N TYR A 350 2.04 -2.16 18.58
CA TYR A 350 1.63 -0.84 19.01
C TYR A 350 0.46 -0.35 18.14
N PHE A 351 -0.73 -0.22 18.73
CA PHE A 351 -1.93 0.19 18.00
C PHE A 351 -2.31 1.65 18.30
N SER A 352 -2.58 2.43 17.24
CA SER A 352 -3.04 3.81 17.37
C SER A 352 -4.51 3.85 17.79
N GLU A 353 -4.79 4.42 18.96
CA GLU A 353 -6.17 4.57 19.44
C GLU A 353 -6.99 5.58 18.62
N LYS A 354 -6.32 6.52 17.94
CA LYS A 354 -6.95 7.55 17.09
C LYS A 354 -7.21 7.04 15.67
N GLU A 355 -6.17 6.50 15.05
CA GLU A 355 -6.19 6.16 13.62
C GLU A 355 -6.74 4.74 13.34
N ASN A 356 -6.91 3.89 14.38
CA ASN A 356 -7.28 2.47 14.25
C ASN A 356 -6.32 1.65 13.36
N VAL A 357 -5.03 2.03 13.32
CA VAL A 357 -3.96 1.32 12.60
C VAL A 357 -2.88 0.81 13.56
N ILE A 358 -1.99 -0.03 13.04
CA ILE A 358 -0.76 -0.46 13.71
C ILE A 358 0.34 0.56 13.42
N GLU A 359 0.83 1.23 14.46
CA GLU A 359 1.91 2.23 14.35
C GLU A 359 3.28 1.55 14.21
N ALA A 360 3.50 0.48 14.98
CA ALA A 360 4.76 -0.25 14.99
C ALA A 360 4.63 -1.70 15.47
N ILE A 361 5.62 -2.52 15.14
CA ILE A 361 5.81 -3.88 15.67
C ILE A 361 7.27 -4.05 16.08
N GLU A 362 7.49 -4.36 17.34
CA GLU A 362 8.81 -4.67 17.91
C GLU A 362 9.02 -6.19 17.91
N VAL A 363 10.20 -6.63 17.43
CA VAL A 363 10.58 -8.04 17.33
C VAL A 363 11.64 -8.35 18.39
N LEU A 364 11.27 -9.20 19.35
CA LEU A 364 12.03 -9.49 20.57
C LEU A 364 12.47 -10.97 20.59
N ARG A 365 13.78 -11.22 20.62
CA ARG A 365 14.34 -12.57 20.83
C ARG A 365 14.66 -12.80 22.30
N LYS A 366 14.38 -14.00 22.81
CA LYS A 366 14.76 -14.41 24.17
C LYS A 366 16.29 -14.53 24.32
N ALA A 367 16.87 -13.82 25.28
CA ALA A 367 18.32 -13.65 25.43
C ALA A 367 19.11 -14.96 25.65
N ASN A 368 18.48 -15.96 26.28
CA ASN A 368 19.12 -17.24 26.63
C ASN A 368 18.84 -18.37 25.61
N GLY A 369 18.31 -18.05 24.42
CA GLY A 369 18.06 -19.03 23.37
C GLY A 369 19.33 -19.37 22.57
N LYS A 370 19.86 -20.59 22.72
CA LYS A 370 20.91 -21.11 21.82
C LYS A 370 20.39 -21.12 20.37
N THR A 371 21.20 -20.62 19.45
CA THR A 371 20.88 -20.48 18.03
C THR A 371 20.64 -21.81 17.32
N ALA A 372 19.48 -21.95 16.66
CA ALA A 372 19.27 -22.94 15.59
C ALA A 372 18.18 -22.53 14.57
N SER A 373 18.04 -21.24 14.24
CA SER A 373 17.20 -20.83 13.10
C SER A 373 18.03 -20.75 11.80
N SER A 374 18.39 -21.91 11.25
CA SER A 374 18.57 -21.95 9.79
C SER A 374 17.22 -21.60 9.16
N PRO A 375 17.17 -20.80 8.08
CA PRO A 375 15.95 -20.68 7.30
C PRO A 375 15.53 -22.09 6.85
N LEU A 376 14.26 -22.45 7.06
CA LEU A 376 13.71 -23.70 6.54
C LEU A 376 14.11 -23.85 5.07
N LYS A 377 14.72 -24.98 4.73
CA LYS A 377 15.06 -25.32 3.36
C LYS A 377 13.76 -25.72 2.67
N GLU A 378 13.52 -25.19 1.48
CA GLU A 378 12.60 -25.84 0.55
C GLU A 378 13.19 -27.21 0.20
N GLU A 379 12.43 -28.27 0.44
CA GLU A 379 12.78 -29.58 -0.08
C GLU A 379 12.63 -29.55 -1.60
N ASN A 380 13.73 -29.79 -2.30
CA ASN A 380 13.66 -29.99 -3.74
C ASN A 380 12.89 -31.30 -4.01
N PRO A 381 12.06 -31.37 -5.06
CA PRO A 381 11.38 -32.62 -5.42
C PRO A 381 12.40 -33.75 -5.65
N PRO A 382 12.03 -35.00 -5.33
CA PRO A 382 12.98 -36.10 -5.25
C PRO A 382 13.62 -36.39 -6.61
N LYS A 383 14.93 -36.16 -6.73
CA LYS A 383 15.71 -36.62 -7.88
C LYS A 383 15.70 -38.14 -7.93
N GLU A 384 15.18 -38.70 -9.02
CA GLU A 384 15.24 -40.13 -9.29
C GLU A 384 16.68 -40.66 -9.17
N LYS A 385 16.86 -41.69 -8.34
CA LYS A 385 18.13 -42.40 -8.23
C LYS A 385 18.29 -43.29 -9.46
N LYS A 386 18.95 -42.78 -10.51
CA LYS A 386 19.54 -43.66 -11.54
C LYS A 386 20.48 -44.66 -10.86
N ARG A 387 20.08 -45.92 -10.81
CA ARG A 387 20.93 -47.04 -10.38
C ARG A 387 22.20 -47.03 -11.24
N LYS A 388 23.37 -46.96 -10.61
CA LYS A 388 24.61 -47.38 -11.26
C LYS A 388 24.58 -48.91 -11.34
N GLU A 389 24.58 -49.45 -12.55
CA GLU A 389 24.87 -50.87 -12.74
C GLU A 389 26.34 -51.12 -12.42
N LEU A 390 26.62 -52.16 -11.62
CA LEU A 390 27.98 -52.64 -11.38
C LEU A 390 28.37 -53.57 -12.53
N PRO A 391 29.61 -53.49 -13.07
CA PRO A 391 30.05 -54.40 -14.10
C PRO A 391 30.13 -55.84 -13.55
N LYS A 392 29.63 -56.80 -14.33
CA LYS A 392 29.66 -58.22 -13.97
C LYS A 392 31.10 -58.74 -13.97
N ILE A 393 31.52 -59.33 -12.85
CA ILE A 393 32.76 -60.11 -12.78
C ILE A 393 32.53 -61.43 -13.55
N PRO A 394 33.41 -61.83 -14.48
CA PRO A 394 33.28 -63.09 -15.19
C PRO A 394 33.55 -64.26 -14.24
N SER A 395 32.61 -65.21 -14.18
CA SER A 395 32.81 -66.51 -13.53
C SER A 395 33.76 -67.36 -14.35
N ASN A 396 34.84 -67.89 -13.76
CA ASN A 396 35.51 -69.04 -14.34
C ASN A 396 36.23 -69.92 -13.30
N GLN A 397 35.82 -71.19 -13.29
CA GLN A 397 36.55 -72.41 -12.95
C GLN A 397 36.99 -72.65 -11.49
N GLY A 398 36.65 -73.88 -11.04
CA GLY A 398 36.76 -74.43 -9.70
C GLY A 398 35.79 -75.59 -9.58
#